data_AF-A0A9D6B546-F1
#
_entry.id   AF-A0A9D6B546-F1
#
_cell.length_a   1.000
_cell.length_b   1.000
_cell.length_c   1.000
_cell.angle_alpha   90.00
_cell.angle_beta   90.00
_cell.angle_gamma   90.00
#
_symmetry.space_group_name_H-M   'P 1'
#
loop_
_entity.id
_entity.type
_entity.pdbx_description
1 polymer ?
#
loop_
_entity_poly.entity_id
_entity_poly.type
_entity_poly.pdbx_seq_one_letter_code
_entity_poly.pdbx_strand_id
1 'polypeptide(L)'
;MLQYGHGKQNHPKKLKDIKGPIARAELQRAHYIITVLALALTVLVALNIVEPVQFDGLLGSIASALLIVVAGVSLVIAVALGRLK
;
A
#
# COMPACT_ATOMS: atom_id res chain seq x y z
N MET A 1 19.26 30.94 24.72
CA MET A 1 19.02 29.52 25.07
C MET A 1 17.74 29.08 24.37
N LEU A 2 17.85 28.41 23.23
CA LEU A 2 16.69 27.92 22.48
C LEU A 2 16.36 26.51 22.97
N GLN A 3 15.21 26.39 23.63
CA GLN A 3 14.69 25.15 24.18
C GLN A 3 14.19 24.30 23.01
N TYR A 4 14.99 23.32 22.58
CA TYR A 4 14.52 22.27 21.68
C TYR A 4 13.48 21.45 22.42
N GLY A 5 12.21 21.79 22.21
CA GLY A 5 11.09 20.97 22.64
C GLY A 5 11.26 19.58 22.05
N HIS A 6 11.61 18.62 22.90
CA HIS A 6 11.54 17.21 22.61
C HIS A 6 10.14 16.92 22.07
N GLY A 7 10.02 16.83 20.75
CA GLY A 7 8.85 16.29 20.08
C GLY A 7 8.71 14.86 20.55
N LYS A 8 7.90 14.64 21.58
CA LYS A 8 7.44 13.31 21.98
C LYS A 8 6.81 12.70 20.74
N GLN A 9 7.56 11.82 20.08
CA GLN A 9 7.01 10.85 19.15
C GLN A 9 6.11 9.93 19.96
N ASN A 10 4.87 10.37 20.20
CA ASN A 10 3.82 9.53 20.74
C ASN A 10 3.42 8.56 19.64
N HIS A 11 4.24 7.52 19.45
CA HIS A 11 3.80 6.34 18.73
C HIS A 11 2.59 5.78 19.49
N PRO A 12 1.42 5.63 18.84
CA PRO A 12 0.23 5.14 19.51
C PRO A 12 0.51 3.75 20.07
N LYS A 13 0.49 3.63 21.40
CA LYS A 13 0.79 2.38 22.12
C LYS A 13 -0.32 1.33 21.98
N LYS A 14 -1.49 1.71 21.44
CA LYS A 14 -2.63 0.82 21.19
C LYS A 14 -3.28 1.17 19.85
N LEU A 15 -3.63 0.16 19.05
CA LEU A 15 -4.37 0.29 17.78
C LEU A 15 -5.67 1.10 17.91
N LYS A 16 -6.27 1.10 19.12
CA LYS A 16 -7.51 1.83 19.44
C LYS A 16 -7.33 3.35 19.52
N ASP A 17 -6.08 3.83 19.65
CA ASP A 17 -5.73 5.24 19.78
C ASP A 17 -5.43 5.90 18.43
N ILE A 18 -5.35 5.12 17.35
CA ILE A 18 -5.21 5.63 15.98
C ILE A 18 -6.59 6.10 15.51
N LYS A 19 -7.05 7.26 16.01
CA LYS A 19 -8.30 7.91 15.58
C LYS A 19 -7.99 9.27 14.96
N GLY A 20 -8.78 9.65 13.95
CA GLY A 20 -8.68 10.97 13.33
C GLY A 20 -7.68 11.07 12.17
N PRO A 21 -7.10 12.26 11.89
CA PRO A 21 -6.30 12.55 10.70
C PRO A 21 -5.06 11.64 10.53
N ILE A 22 -4.44 11.24 11.64
CA ILE A 22 -3.25 10.37 11.63
C ILE A 22 -3.60 8.96 11.14
N ALA A 23 -4.75 8.43 11.56
CA ALA A 23 -5.25 7.13 11.11
C ALA A 23 -5.49 7.09 9.60
N ARG A 24 -6.08 8.18 9.08
CA ARG A 24 -6.35 8.34 7.64
C ARG A 24 -5.05 8.44 6.84
N ALA A 25 -4.08 9.22 7.34
CA ALA A 25 -2.78 9.36 6.70
C ALA A 25 -2.01 8.03 6.68
N GLU A 26 -2.08 7.25 7.75
CA GLU A 26 -1.43 5.93 7.79
C GLU A 26 -2.12 4.92 6.88
N LEU A 27 -3.46 4.90 6.86
CA LEU A 27 -4.23 4.07 5.93
C LEU A 27 -3.94 4.46 4.47
N GLN A 28 -3.83 5.76 4.17
CA GLN A 28 -3.45 6.25 2.86
C GLN A 28 -2.04 5.77 2.46
N ARG A 29 -1.05 5.86 3.36
CA ARG A 29 0.30 5.33 3.11
C ARG A 29 0.26 3.82 2.84
N ALA A 30 -0.50 3.05 3.62
CA ALA A 30 -0.63 1.62 3.43
C ALA A 30 -1.16 1.29 2.03
N HIS A 31 -2.19 2.00 1.56
CA HIS A 31 -2.71 1.79 0.20
C HIS A 31 -1.72 2.16 -0.90
N TYR A 32 -0.92 3.23 -0.74
CA TYR A 32 0.15 3.52 -1.69
C TYR A 32 1.22 2.42 -1.74
N ILE A 33 1.63 1.89 -0.58
CA ILE A 33 2.57 0.78 -0.50
C ILE A 33 2.00 -0.45 -1.23
N ILE A 34 0.73 -0.78 -0.98
CA ILE A 34 0.04 -1.89 -1.66
C ILE A 34 0.01 -1.67 -3.17
N THR A 35 -0.33 -0.47 -3.65
CA THR A 35 -0.32 -0.15 -5.08
C THR A 35 1.06 -0.35 -5.71
N VAL A 36 2.12 0.18 -5.09
CA VAL A 36 3.49 0.05 -5.62
C VAL A 36 3.93 -1.41 -5.66
N LEU A 37 3.68 -2.17 -4.58
CA LEU A 37 4.03 -3.59 -4.51
C LEU A 37 3.25 -4.41 -5.54
N ALA A 38 1.94 -4.17 -5.68
CA ALA A 38 1.11 -4.88 -6.65
C ALA A 38 1.58 -4.62 -8.09
N LEU A 39 1.93 -3.38 -8.43
CA LEU A 39 2.49 -3.04 -9.75
C LEU A 39 3.85 -3.69 -9.98
N ALA A 40 4.75 -3.66 -8.99
CA ALA A 40 6.04 -4.33 -9.09
C ALA A 40 5.90 -5.83 -9.31
N LEU A 41 5.03 -6.51 -8.56
CA LEU A 41 4.73 -7.93 -8.73
C LEU A 41 4.09 -8.21 -10.09
N THR A 42 3.21 -7.33 -10.58
CA THR A 42 2.61 -7.46 -11.92
C THR A 42 3.69 -7.48 -13.00
N VAL A 43 4.66 -6.56 -12.93
CA VAL A 43 5.79 -6.52 -13.88
C VAL A 43 6.65 -7.77 -13.78
N LEU A 44 6.94 -8.24 -12.57
CA LEU A 44 7.74 -9.45 -12.36
C LEU A 44 7.07 -10.71 -12.94
N VAL A 45 5.74 -10.81 -12.80
CA VAL A 45 4.94 -11.89 -13.41
C VAL A 45 4.88 -11.74 -14.93
N ALA A 46 4.66 -10.51 -15.43
CA ALA A 46 4.56 -10.25 -16.87
C ALA A 46 5.89 -10.51 -17.63
N LEU A 47 7.02 -10.29 -16.97
CA LEU A 47 8.35 -10.55 -17.53
C LEU A 47 8.82 -12.01 -17.32
N ASN A 48 7.98 -12.88 -16.74
CA ASN A 48 8.35 -14.25 -16.38
C ASN A 48 9.63 -14.34 -15.51
N ILE A 49 9.96 -13.26 -14.77
CA ILE A 49 11.13 -13.22 -13.88
C ILE A 49 10.83 -14.05 -12.62
N VAL A 50 9.58 -13.97 -12.17
CA VAL A 50 9.03 -14.88 -11.18
C VAL A 50 8.22 -15.88 -12.00
N GLU A 51 8.89 -16.84 -12.63
CA GLU A 51 8.27 -18.13 -12.90
C GLU A 51 8.33 -18.92 -11.60
N PRO A 52 7.22 -19.08 -10.86
CA PRO A 52 7.12 -20.24 -10.00
C PRO A 52 7.13 -21.42 -10.97
N VAL A 53 8.01 -22.39 -10.70
CA VAL A 53 8.34 -23.60 -11.48
C VAL A 53 7.12 -24.37 -12.09
N GLN A 54 5.87 -23.98 -11.82
CA GLN A 54 4.63 -24.61 -12.28
C GLN A 54 3.42 -23.67 -12.49
N PHE A 55 3.58 -22.35 -12.59
CA PHE A 55 2.41 -21.54 -13.00
C PHE A 55 2.16 -21.74 -14.50
N ASP A 56 1.08 -22.42 -14.83
CA ASP A 56 0.52 -22.42 -16.19
C ASP A 56 0.33 -20.97 -16.65
N GLY A 57 0.63 -20.65 -17.92
CA GLY A 57 0.60 -19.28 -18.44
C GLY A 57 -0.75 -18.60 -18.24
N LEU A 58 -1.83 -19.40 -18.23
CA LEU A 58 -3.17 -18.96 -17.86
C LEU A 58 -3.23 -18.45 -16.42
N LEU A 59 -2.68 -19.20 -15.46
CA LEU A 59 -2.64 -18.84 -14.04
C LEU A 59 -1.81 -17.57 -13.80
N GLY A 60 -0.69 -17.42 -14.53
CA GLY A 60 0.12 -16.20 -14.52
C GLY A 60 -0.64 -14.97 -15.01
N SER A 61 -1.40 -15.10 -16.12
CA SER A 61 -2.23 -14.01 -16.64
C SER A 61 -3.37 -13.62 -15.68
N ILE A 62 -4.01 -14.60 -15.03
CA ILE A 62 -5.05 -14.36 -14.02
C ILE A 62 -4.46 -13.62 -12.81
N ALA A 63 -3.29 -14.07 -12.31
CA ALA A 63 -2.60 -13.42 -11.20
C ALA A 63 -2.24 -11.97 -11.54
N SER A 64 -1.72 -11.72 -12.74
CA SER A 64 -1.41 -10.37 -13.24
C SER A 64 -2.66 -9.48 -13.29
N ALA A 65 -3.77 -9.98 -13.82
CA ALA A 65 -5.03 -9.25 -13.88
C ALA A 65 -5.55 -8.88 -12.47
N LEU A 66 -5.48 -9.81 -11.51
CA LEU A 66 -5.87 -9.55 -10.13
C LEU A 66 -4.97 -8.51 -9.46
N LEU A 67 -3.66 -8.55 -9.69
CA LEU A 67 -2.71 -7.55 -9.16
C LEU A 67 -3.00 -6.16 -9.72
N ILE A 68 -3.36 -6.04 -11.00
CA ILE A 68 -3.77 -4.76 -11.61
C ILE A 68 -5.04 -4.22 -10.92
N VAL A 69 -6.04 -5.08 -10.68
CA VAL A 69 -7.26 -4.68 -9.97
C VAL A 69 -6.94 -4.20 -8.55
N VAL A 70 -6.11 -4.94 -7.80
CA VAL A 70 -5.68 -4.56 -6.44
C VAL A 70 -4.93 -3.23 -6.44
N ALA A 71 -4.03 -3.01 -7.40
CA ALA A 71 -3.29 -1.76 -7.55
C ALA A 71 -4.24 -0.58 -7.81
N GLY A 72 -5.19 -0.76 -8.73
CA GLY A 72 -6.19 0.25 -9.08
C GLY A 72 -7.10 0.61 -7.90
N VAL A 73 -7.69 -0.40 -7.24
CA VAL A 73 -8.56 -0.19 -6.07
C VAL A 73 -7.80 0.50 -4.94
N SER A 74 -6.58 0.04 -4.64
CA SER A 74 -5.75 0.66 -3.60
C SER A 74 -5.40 2.11 -3.92
N LEU A 75 -5.10 2.42 -5.18
CA LEU A 75 -4.80 3.78 -5.61
C LEU A 75 -6.03 4.69 -5.47
N VAL A 76 -7.20 4.22 -5.87
CA VAL A 76 -8.47 4.96 -5.73
C VAL A 76 -8.74 5.25 -4.25
N ILE A 77 -8.56 4.27 -3.36
CA ILE A 77 -8.76 4.47 -1.91
C ILE A 77 -7.74 5.47 -1.36
N ALA A 78 -6.46 5.35 -1.73
CA ALA A 78 -5.42 6.29 -1.30
C ALA A 78 -5.74 7.74 -1.71
N VAL A 79 -6.19 7.94 -2.95
CA VAL A 79 -6.59 9.26 -3.46
C VAL A 79 -7.85 9.76 -2.76
N ALA A 80 -8.85 8.91 -2.55
CA ALA A 80 -10.08 9.27 -1.84
C ALA A 80 -9.78 9.71 -0.40
N LEU A 81 -8.90 8.99 0.32
CA LEU A 81 -8.47 9.35 1.66
C LEU A 81 -7.74 10.70 1.69
N GLY A 82 -6.92 11.02 0.68
CA GLY A 82 -6.24 12.30 0.57
C GLY A 82 -7.15 13.50 0.25
N ARG A 83 -8.34 13.25 -0.31
CA ARG A 83 -9.35 14.29 -0.62
C ARG A 83 -10.24 14.63 0.59
N LEU A 84 -10.34 13.74 1.57
CA LEU A 84 -11.07 13.95 2.82
C LEU A 84 -10.24 14.80 3.79
N LYS A 85 -9.98 16.07 3.43
CA LYS A 85 -9.38 17.09 4.30
C LYS A 85 -10.37 17.62 5.32
#